data_AF-A0AAJ2U466-F1
#
_entry.id   AF-A0AAJ2U466-F1
#
_cell.length_a   1.000
_cell.length_b   1.000
_cell.length_c   1.000
_cell.angle_alpha   90.00
_cell.angle_beta   90.00
_cell.angle_gamma   90.00
#
_symmetry.space_group_name_H-M   'P 1'
#
loop_
_entity.id
_entity.type
_entity.pdbx_description
1 polymer ?
#
loop_
_entity_poly.entity_id
_entity_poly.type
_entity_poly.pdbx_seq_one_letter_code
_entity_poly.pdbx_strand_id
1 'polypeptide(L)' 'LIELMKERGSDFEHQIVGISHADSEMTALEVKAMIEEEFQPKEVYITSIGSVIGSHTGAGTISIFFLNELPK' A
#
# COMPACT_ATOMS: atom_id res chain seq x y z
N LEU A 1 -9.15 1.07 -5.69
CA LEU A 1 -8.13 1.11 -4.63
C LEU A 1 -7.70 2.55 -4.36
N ILE A 2 -7.16 3.25 -5.36
CA ILE A 2 -6.83 4.69 -5.27
C ILE A 2 -8.02 5.52 -4.75
N GLU A 3 -9.23 5.34 -5.30
CA GLU A 3 -10.43 6.04 -4.79
C GLU A 3 -10.69 5.84 -3.29
N LEU A 4 -10.48 4.63 -2.76
CA LEU A 4 -10.66 4.35 -1.33
C LEU A 4 -9.57 5.02 -0.47
N MET A 5 -8.35 5.09 -0.99
CA MET A 5 -7.26 5.84 -0.34
C MET A 5 -7.60 7.33 -0.32
N LYS A 6 -8.12 7.88 -1.42
CA LYS A 6 -8.54 9.27 -1.53
C LYS A 6 -9.70 9.62 -0.58
N GLU A 7 -10.66 8.71 -0.43
CA GLU A 7 -11.80 8.90 0.48
C GLU A 7 -11.39 8.84 1.96
N ARG A 8 -10.42 7.99 2.31
CA ARG A 8 -10.17 7.62 3.72
C ARG A 8 -8.83 8.09 4.27
N GLY A 9 -7.87 8.39 3.42
CA GLY A 9 -6.53 8.79 3.82
C GLY A 9 -6.45 10.29 4.09
N SER A 10 -5.42 10.70 4.82
CA SER A 10 -5.15 12.10 5.10
C SER A 10 -3.65 12.38 5.06
N ASP A 11 -3.29 13.58 4.58
CA ASP A 11 -1.92 14.09 4.65
C ASP A 11 -0.83 13.13 4.13
N PHE A 12 -1.04 12.60 2.92
CA PHE A 12 -0.16 11.61 2.30
C PHE A 12 1.30 12.08 2.21
N GLU A 13 1.53 13.36 1.89
CA GLU A 13 2.87 13.98 1.81
C GLU A 13 3.69 13.83 3.09
N HIS A 14 3.06 13.58 4.24
CA HIS A 14 3.71 13.42 5.53
C HIS A 14 3.69 11.99 6.09
N GLN A 15 3.06 11.02 5.40
CA GLN A 15 3.03 9.61 5.81
C GLN A 15 3.72 8.66 4.83
N ILE A 16 4.16 7.53 5.36
CA ILE A 16 4.67 6.40 4.59
C ILE A 16 3.49 5.49 4.26
N VAL A 17 3.28 5.21 2.97
CA VAL A 17 2.30 4.22 2.52
C VAL A 17 2.98 2.85 2.42
N GLY A 18 2.39 1.85 3.06
CA GLY A 18 2.88 0.47 2.99
C GLY A 18 2.17 -0.32 1.89
N ILE A 19 2.92 -1.11 1.14
CA ILE A 19 2.37 -2.14 0.23
C ILE A 19 2.98 -3.49 0.63
N SER A 20 2.14 -4.52 0.74
CA SER A 20 2.59 -5.90 0.88
C SER A 20 2.05 -6.77 -0.24
N HIS A 21 2.86 -7.71 -0.74
CA HIS A 21 2.46 -8.63 -1.82
C HIS A 21 2.73 -10.10 -1.49
N ALA A 22 1.88 -11.01 -1.95
CA ALA A 22 2.13 -12.45 -1.93
C ALA A 22 2.55 -12.90 -3.34
N ASP A 23 3.86 -13.03 -3.58
CA ASP A 23 4.42 -13.47 -4.88
C ASP A 23 3.91 -12.64 -6.09
N SER A 24 3.80 -11.32 -5.90
CA SER A 24 3.22 -10.39 -6.89
C SER A 24 3.93 -9.03 -6.85
N GLU A 25 5.26 -9.03 -6.90
CA GLU A 25 6.08 -7.81 -6.83
C GLU A 25 5.80 -6.86 -7.99
N MET A 26 5.58 -7.37 -9.20
CA MET A 26 5.28 -6.55 -10.38
C MET A 26 4.00 -5.73 -10.19
N THR A 27 2.93 -6.36 -9.72
CA THR A 27 1.68 -5.65 -9.41
C THR A 27 1.87 -4.67 -8.24
N ALA A 28 2.71 -4.98 -7.26
CA ALA A 28 3.03 -4.04 -6.18
C ALA A 28 3.73 -2.77 -6.71
N LEU A 29 4.63 -2.90 -7.69
CA LEU A 29 5.30 -1.78 -8.34
C LEU A 29 4.35 -0.94 -9.21
N GLU A 30 3.42 -1.57 -9.92
CA GLU A 30 2.37 -0.87 -10.67
C GLU A 30 1.49 -0.04 -9.74
N VAL A 31 1.04 -0.64 -8.62
CA VAL A 31 0.23 0.04 -7.62
C VAL A 31 1.00 1.17 -6.93
N LYS A 32 2.30 0.98 -6.66
CA LYS A 32 3.18 2.03 -6.14
C LYS A 32 3.19 3.24 -7.08
N ALA A 33 3.38 3.04 -8.38
CA ALA A 33 3.41 4.14 -9.34
C ALA A 33 2.09 4.93 -9.34
N MET A 34 0.95 4.23 -9.29
CA MET A 34 -0.37 4.87 -9.21
C MET A 34 -0.54 5.70 -7.92
N ILE A 35 -0.02 5.21 -6.78
CA ILE A 35 -0.07 5.92 -5.50
C ILE A 35 0.82 7.16 -5.53
N GLU A 36 2.03 7.04 -6.07
CA GLU A 36 2.99 8.15 -6.19
C GLU A 36 2.45 9.25 -7.12
N GLU A 37 1.81 8.88 -8.22
CA GLU A 37 1.19 9.81 -9.17
C GLU A 37 0.03 10.59 -8.55
N GLU A 38 -0.89 9.91 -7.85
CA GLU A 38 -2.10 10.55 -7.30
C GLU A 38 -1.85 11.31 -5.99
N PHE A 39 -1.01 10.79 -5.09
CA PHE A 39 -0.96 11.26 -3.69
C PHE A 39 0.36 11.87 -3.27
N GLN A 40 1.44 11.67 -4.03
CA GLN A 40 2.79 12.18 -3.71
C GLN A 40 3.18 11.93 -2.24
N PRO A 41 3.06 10.69 -1.72
CA PRO A 41 3.30 10.44 -0.32
C PRO A 41 4.78 10.65 0.02
N LYS A 42 5.08 10.81 1.32
CA LYS A 42 6.47 10.92 1.80
C LYS A 42 7.35 9.78 1.26
N GLU A 43 6.81 8.57 1.29
CA GLU A 43 7.47 7.35 0.82
C GLU A 43 6.42 6.26 0.56
N VAL A 44 6.69 5.36 -0.40
CA VAL A 44 5.99 4.09 -0.55
C VAL A 44 6.94 2.93 -0.27
N TYR A 45 6.67 2.18 0.81
CA TYR A 45 7.48 1.05 1.26
C TYR A 45 6.84 -0.29 0.88
N ILE A 46 7.57 -1.13 0.13
CA ILE A 46 7.08 -2.42 -0.36
C ILE A 46 7.70 -3.58 0.44
N THR A 47 6.89 -4.57 0.79
CA THR A 47 7.30 -5.79 1.50
C THR A 47 6.62 -7.04 0.94
N SER A 48 7.17 -8.22 1.24
CA SER A 48 6.49 -9.49 0.94
C SER A 48 5.59 -9.93 2.12
N ILE A 49 4.45 -10.53 1.79
CA ILE A 49 3.55 -11.18 2.75
C ILE A 49 4.20 -12.48 3.25
N GLY A 50 4.29 -12.64 4.57
CA GLY A 50 4.85 -13.83 5.20
C GLY A 50 3.98 -15.08 5.05
N SER A 51 4.57 -16.26 5.26
CA SER A 51 3.96 -17.58 5.00
C SER A 51 2.62 -17.82 5.71
N VAL A 52 2.49 -17.39 6.97
CA VAL A 52 1.25 -17.57 7.74
C VAL A 52 0.08 -16.83 7.09
N ILE A 53 0.25 -15.53 6.81
CA ILE A 53 -0.80 -14.72 6.16
C ILE A 53 -1.02 -15.21 4.72
N GLY A 54 0.06 -15.45 3.98
CA GLY A 54 0.00 -15.92 2.60
C GLY A 54 -0.75 -17.24 2.45
N SER A 55 -0.70 -18.14 3.44
CA SER A 55 -1.46 -19.40 3.42
C SER A 55 -2.98 -19.21 3.43
N HIS A 56 -3.46 -18.07 3.94
CA HIS A 56 -4.88 -17.73 3.98
C HIS A 56 -5.31 -16.86 2.80
N THR A 57 -4.48 -15.90 2.40
CA THR A 57 -4.82 -14.93 1.35
C THR A 57 -4.53 -15.44 -0.06
N GLY A 58 -3.55 -16.35 -0.20
CA GLY A 58 -3.10 -16.89 -1.48
C GLY A 58 -2.14 -15.99 -2.25
N ALA A 59 -1.46 -16.59 -3.23
CA ALA A 59 -0.59 -15.88 -4.17
C ALA A 59 -1.37 -14.86 -5.00
N GLY A 60 -0.71 -13.77 -5.40
CA GLY A 60 -1.34 -12.64 -6.10
C GLY A 60 -1.93 -11.57 -5.17
N THR A 61 -2.02 -11.80 -3.87
CA THR A 61 -2.57 -10.83 -2.92
C THR A 61 -1.74 -9.55 -2.89
N ILE A 62 -2.41 -8.39 -2.94
CA ILE A 62 -1.85 -7.05 -2.68
C ILE A 62 -2.59 -6.45 -1.49
N SER A 63 -1.85 -5.90 -0.53
CA SER A 63 -2.37 -5.18 0.64
C SER A 63 -1.76 -3.80 0.71
N ILE A 64 -2.55 -2.81 1.16
CA ILE A 64 -2.12 -1.42 1.25
C ILE A 64 -2.48 -0.86 2.61
N PHE A 65 -1.54 -0.13 3.19
CA PHE A 65 -1.62 0.40 4.54
C PHE A 65 -1.32 1.89 4.50
N PHE A 66 -2.22 2.66 5.09
CA PHE A 66 -2.11 4.12 5.24
C PHE A 66 -2.93 4.55 6.45
N LEU A 67 -2.61 5.72 6.99
CA LEU A 67 -3.31 6.33 8.09
C LEU A 67 -4.48 7.17 7.59
N ASN A 68 -5.62 7.06 8.26
CA ASN A 68 -6.76 7.95 8.07
C ASN A 68 -6.62 9.27 8.84
N GLU A 69 -5.78 9.30 9.87
CA GLU A 69 -5.37 10.49 10.62
C GLU A 69 -3.93 10.29 11.11
N LEU A 70 -3.08 11.31 10.98
CA LEU A 70 -1.75 11.29 11.54
C LEU A 70 -1.82 11.31 13.07
N PRO A 71 -1.01 10.49 13.78
CA PRO A 71 -0.92 10.55 15.23
C PRO A 71 -0.42 11.93 15.68
N LYS A 72 -0.96 12.40 16.81
CA LYS A 72 -0.56 13.67 17.46
C LYS A 72 0.78 13.57 18.15
#